data_AF-A0A948DIE0-F1
#
_entry.id   AF-A0A948DIE0-F1
#
_cell.length_a   1.000
_cell.length_b   1.000
_cell.length_c   1.000
_cell.angle_alpha   90.00
_cell.angle_beta   90.00
_cell.angle_gamma   90.00
#
_symmetry.space_group_name_H-M   'P 1'
#
loop_
_entity.id
_entity.type
_entity.pdbx_description
1 polymer ?
#
loop_
_entity_poly.entity_id
_entity_poly.type
_entity_poly.pdbx_seq_one_letter_code
_entity_poly.pdbx_strand_id
1 'polypeptide(L)'
;MMGMGGPPHGIPITDDVHEQYSPEMKATWDTFHDWWKKNFNGDAPVSKSTMPPEVAEALKKITEAPIPGYEGSTGVDSCYVIGVNMNLVNVN
;
A
#
# COMPACT_ATOMS: atom_id res chain seq x y z
N MET A 1 14.70 4.60 25.22
CA MET A 1 13.54 5.52 25.17
C MET A 1 12.56 4.97 24.16
N MET A 2 11.43 4.44 24.63
CA MET A 2 10.35 3.96 23.77
C MET A 2 9.41 5.13 23.48
N GLY A 3 9.06 5.36 22.22
CA GLY A 3 7.98 6.27 21.86
C GLY A 3 8.15 6.99 20.53
N MET A 4 7.82 6.32 19.41
CA MET A 4 7.25 6.90 18.18
C MET A 4 6.53 5.80 17.36
N GLY A 5 5.78 4.94 18.06
CA GLY A 5 4.99 3.86 17.45
C GLY A 5 3.50 4.19 17.45
N GLY A 6 3.11 5.28 16.79
CA GLY A 6 1.72 5.47 16.40
C GLY A 6 1.47 4.74 15.08
N PRO A 7 0.31 4.10 14.86
CA PRO A 7 -0.03 3.58 13.53
C PRO A 7 0.01 4.75 12.52
N PRO A 8 0.34 4.48 11.24
CA PRO A 8 0.39 5.52 10.23
C PRO A 8 -0.93 6.31 10.22
N HIS A 9 -0.85 7.63 10.33
CA HIS A 9 -2.00 8.55 10.37
C HIS A 9 -2.65 8.66 8.97
N GLY A 10 -3.28 7.58 8.51
CA GLY A 10 -3.95 7.52 7.20
C GLY A 10 -5.35 6.92 7.27
N ILE A 11 -6.05 7.00 6.15
CA ILE A 11 -7.40 6.45 5.98
C ILE A 11 -7.30 4.91 5.97
N PRO A 12 -8.03 4.20 6.84
CA PRO A 12 -8.07 2.75 6.82
C PRO A 12 -8.85 2.26 5.60
N ILE A 13 -8.24 1.39 4.80
CA ILE A 13 -8.95 0.61 3.78
C ILE A 13 -9.48 -0.65 4.49
N THR A 14 -10.67 -0.54 5.07
CA THR A 14 -11.37 -1.68 5.68
C THR A 14 -11.90 -2.63 4.61
N ASP A 15 -12.33 -3.82 4.99
CA ASP A 15 -12.98 -4.77 4.07
C ASP A 15 -14.17 -4.13 3.35
N ASP A 16 -14.98 -3.33 4.05
CA ASP A 16 -16.12 -2.61 3.45
C ASP A 16 -15.69 -1.56 2.41
N VAL A 17 -14.58 -0.86 2.63
CA VAL A 17 -14.02 0.09 1.64
C VAL A 17 -13.42 -0.68 0.48
N HIS A 18 -12.71 -1.76 0.77
CA HIS A 18 -12.10 -2.62 -0.24
C HIS A 18 -13.17 -3.24 -1.15
N GLU A 19 -14.31 -3.66 -0.60
CA GLU A 19 -15.38 -4.30 -1.33
C GLU A 19 -16.08 -3.38 -2.35
N GLN A 20 -16.00 -2.07 -2.15
CA GLN A 20 -16.56 -1.05 -3.05
C GLN A 20 -15.69 -0.80 -4.29
N TYR A 21 -14.44 -1.28 -4.31
CA TYR A 21 -13.59 -1.17 -5.49
C TYR A 21 -14.11 -2.02 -6.65
N SER A 22 -13.81 -1.59 -7.88
CA SER A 22 -14.07 -2.42 -9.07
C SER A 22 -13.28 -3.73 -9.00
N PRO A 23 -13.76 -4.81 -9.66
CA PRO A 23 -13.04 -6.08 -9.71
C PRO A 23 -11.59 -5.95 -10.21
N GLU A 24 -11.34 -5.06 -11.18
CA GLU A 24 -9.99 -4.78 -11.69
C GLU A 24 -9.09 -4.14 -10.62
N MET A 25 -9.64 -3.20 -9.84
CA MET A 25 -8.88 -2.53 -8.79
C MET A 25 -8.59 -3.50 -7.64
N LYS A 26 -9.54 -4.38 -7.27
CA LYS A 26 -9.29 -5.47 -6.31
C LYS A 26 -8.16 -6.39 -6.78
N ALA A 27 -8.19 -6.85 -8.04
CA ALA A 27 -7.11 -7.67 -8.60
C ALA A 27 -5.75 -6.95 -8.64
N THR A 28 -5.76 -5.63 -8.87
CA THR A 28 -4.55 -4.79 -8.79
C THR A 28 -4.01 -4.75 -7.36
N TRP A 29 -4.90 -4.59 -6.36
CA TRP A 29 -4.56 -4.68 -4.95
C TRP A 29 -3.94 -6.04 -4.60
N ASP A 30 -4.57 -7.14 -5.01
CA ASP A 30 -4.07 -8.50 -4.74
C ASP A 30 -2.68 -8.72 -5.34
N THR A 31 -2.46 -8.27 -6.57
CA THR A 31 -1.15 -8.36 -7.26
C THR A 31 -0.03 -7.74 -6.43
N PHE A 32 -0.25 -6.52 -5.93
CA PHE A 32 0.72 -5.86 -5.07
C PHE A 32 0.80 -6.51 -3.68
N HIS A 33 -0.34 -6.78 -3.07
CA HIS A 33 -0.44 -7.26 -1.68
C HIS A 33 0.22 -8.61 -1.49
N ASP A 34 0.05 -9.53 -2.44
CA ASP A 34 0.68 -10.85 -2.42
C ASP A 34 2.20 -10.76 -2.53
N TRP A 35 2.70 -9.87 -3.39
CA TRP A 35 4.14 -9.61 -3.46
C TRP A 35 4.64 -8.98 -2.16
N TRP A 36 3.94 -7.98 -1.63
CA TRP A 36 4.30 -7.29 -0.40
C TRP A 36 4.42 -8.25 0.78
N LYS A 37 3.42 -9.11 1.01
CA LYS A 37 3.42 -10.10 2.09
C LYS A 37 4.53 -11.15 1.98
N LYS A 38 4.98 -11.47 0.77
CA LYS A 38 6.08 -12.41 0.55
C LYS A 38 7.45 -11.77 0.82
N ASN A 39 7.59 -10.47 0.58
CA ASN A 39 8.87 -9.78 0.64
C ASN A 39 9.08 -8.99 1.94
N PHE A 40 8.00 -8.51 2.57
CA PHE A 40 8.05 -7.77 3.83
C PHE A 40 7.70 -8.69 5.00
N ASN A 41 8.67 -8.98 5.85
CA ASN A 41 8.52 -9.81 7.04
C ASN A 41 8.26 -9.01 8.34
N GLY A 42 8.19 -7.68 8.25
CA GLY A 42 8.01 -6.79 9.41
C GLY A 42 9.30 -6.32 10.08
N ASP A 43 10.44 -6.94 9.79
CA ASP A 43 11.71 -6.67 10.47
C ASP A 43 12.66 -5.78 9.66
N ALA A 44 12.58 -5.83 8.33
CA ALA A 44 13.47 -5.11 7.43
C ALA A 44 12.72 -4.42 6.28
N PRO A 45 13.14 -3.21 5.87
CA PRO A 45 12.63 -2.57 4.67
C PRO A 45 12.87 -3.42 3.42
N VAL A 46 11.94 -3.35 2.47
CA VAL A 46 12.04 -3.97 1.15
C VAL A 46 12.65 -2.99 0.17
N SER A 47 13.59 -3.44 -0.65
CA SER A 47 14.17 -2.61 -1.71
C SER A 47 13.20 -2.42 -2.87
N LYS A 48 13.07 -1.20 -3.38
CA LYS A 48 12.36 -0.93 -4.65
C LYS A 48 13.00 -1.65 -5.84
N SER A 49 14.31 -1.90 -5.80
CA SER A 49 15.01 -2.57 -6.91
C SER A 49 14.63 -4.05 -7.08
N THR A 50 14.04 -4.68 -6.06
CA THR A 50 13.56 -6.07 -6.14
C THR A 50 12.09 -6.16 -6.55
N MET A 51 11.42 -5.02 -6.75
CA MET A 51 10.02 -4.97 -7.16
C MET A 51 9.88 -5.23 -8.66
N PRO A 52 9.14 -6.27 -9.08
CA PRO A 52 8.84 -6.49 -10.49
C PRO A 52 8.06 -5.32 -11.12
N PRO A 53 8.22 -5.07 -12.43
CA PRO A 53 7.52 -3.97 -13.11
C PRO A 53 6.00 -3.99 -12.91
N GLU A 54 5.37 -5.16 -13.00
CA GLU A 54 3.92 -5.32 -12.82
C GLU A 54 3.46 -4.99 -11.39
N VAL A 55 4.30 -5.28 -10.39
CA VAL A 55 4.03 -4.95 -8.99
C VAL A 55 4.20 -3.44 -8.76
N ALA A 56 5.20 -2.83 -9.40
CA ALA A 56 5.41 -1.38 -9.33
C ALA A 56 4.25 -0.61 -9.98
N GLU A 57 3.76 -1.08 -11.12
CA GLU A 57 2.56 -0.53 -11.77
C GLU A 57 1.32 -0.71 -10.89
N ALA A 58 1.15 -1.87 -10.25
CA ALA A 58 0.05 -2.11 -9.32
C ALA A 58 0.11 -1.15 -8.13
N LEU A 59 1.27 -0.97 -7.49
CA LEU A 59 1.45 -0.01 -6.40
C LEU A 59 1.12 1.43 -6.86
N LYS A 60 1.57 1.82 -8.06
CA LYS A 60 1.26 3.13 -8.63
C LYS A 60 -0.25 3.32 -8.79
N LYS A 61 -0.94 2.37 -9.40
CA LYS A 61 -2.40 2.40 -9.57
C LYS A 61 -3.12 2.48 -8.23
N ILE A 62 -2.71 1.69 -7.24
CA ILE A 62 -3.27 1.73 -5.88
C ILE A 62 -3.09 3.11 -5.26
N THR A 63 -1.91 3.72 -5.40
CA THR A 63 -1.58 5.04 -4.84
C THR A 63 -2.43 6.15 -5.47
N GLU A 64 -2.68 6.08 -6.78
CA GLU A 64 -3.43 7.08 -7.54
C GLU A 64 -4.95 6.86 -7.47
N ALA A 65 -5.41 5.67 -7.11
CA ALA A 65 -6.83 5.34 -7.07
C ALA A 65 -7.56 6.11 -5.95
N PRO A 66 -8.77 6.64 -6.22
CA PRO A 66 -9.60 7.26 -5.20
C PRO A 66 -10.00 6.24 -4.12
N ILE A 67 -10.24 6.69 -2.89
CA ILE A 67 -10.75 5.82 -1.81
C ILE A 67 -12.28 5.91 -1.78
N PRO A 68 -13.03 4.81 -2.02
CA PRO A 68 -14.49 4.81 -1.94
C PRO A 68 -14.99 5.30 -0.59
N GLY A 69 -15.93 6.25 -0.61
CA GLY A 69 -16.49 6.86 0.60
C GLY A 69 -15.66 8.01 1.20
N TYR A 70 -14.51 8.36 0.61
CA TYR A 70 -13.64 9.45 1.06
C TYR A 70 -13.37 10.41 -0.10
N GLU A 71 -14.23 11.41 -0.26
CA GLU A 71 -14.14 12.38 -1.36
C GLU A 71 -12.83 13.16 -1.34
N GLY A 72 -12.16 13.21 -2.50
CA GLY A 72 -10.89 13.92 -2.67
C GLY A 72 -9.66 13.18 -2.14
N SER A 73 -9.82 12.01 -1.51
CA SER A 73 -8.70 11.19 -1.04
C SER A 73 -8.34 10.08 -2.02
N THR A 74 -7.05 9.76 -2.09
CA THR A 74 -6.53 8.64 -2.90
C THR A 74 -5.72 7.69 -2.04
N GLY A 75 -5.24 6.60 -2.64
CA GLY A 75 -4.40 5.62 -1.96
C GLY A 75 -3.19 6.24 -1.23
N VAL A 76 -2.66 7.39 -1.67
CA VAL A 76 -1.60 8.13 -0.96
C VAL A 76 -1.98 8.49 0.49
N ASP A 77 -3.25 8.74 0.75
CA ASP A 77 -3.79 9.08 2.07
C ASP A 77 -4.08 7.84 2.91
N SER A 78 -4.01 6.64 2.32
CA SER A 78 -4.33 5.39 3.02
C SER A 78 -3.24 4.98 3.98
N CYS A 79 -3.63 4.43 5.14
CA CYS A 79 -2.69 3.90 6.11
C CYS A 79 -1.83 2.76 5.52
N TYR A 80 -2.40 2.00 4.57
CA TYR A 80 -1.71 0.90 3.89
C TYR A 80 -0.54 1.40 3.03
N VAL A 81 -0.79 2.33 2.11
CA VAL A 81 0.25 2.86 1.21
C VAL A 81 1.28 3.67 1.98
N ILE A 82 0.87 4.40 3.02
CA ILE A 82 1.82 5.08 3.92
C ILE A 82 2.75 4.05 4.57
N GLY A 83 2.20 2.97 5.12
CA GLY A 83 2.98 1.88 5.73
C GLY A 83 3.93 1.20 4.74
N VAL A 84 3.48 0.95 3.51
CA VAL A 84 4.33 0.45 2.42
C VAL A 84 5.47 1.41 2.14
N ASN A 85 5.18 2.70 1.92
CA ASN A 85 6.19 3.70 1.57
C ASN A 85 7.23 3.92 2.68
N MET A 86 6.86 3.77 3.94
CA MET A 86 7.80 3.81 5.07
C MET A 86 8.79 2.63 5.05
N ASN A 87 8.37 1.49 4.51
CA ASN A 87 9.15 0.24 4.50
C ASN A 87 9.71 -0.09 3.11
N LEU A 88 9.52 0.79 2.13
CA LEU A 88 9.93 0.56 0.75
C LEU A 88 11.02 1.57 0.38
N VAL A 89 12.27 1.10 0.34
CA VAL A 89 13.47 1.95 0.25
C VAL A 89 14.14 1.86 -1.13
N ASN A 90 14.75 2.96 -1.58
CA ASN A 90 15.69 2.91 -2.71
C ASN A 90 17.02 2.37 -2.18
N VAL A 91 17.42 1.17 -2.59
CA VAL A 91 18.78 0.68 -2.38
C VAL A 91 19.54 0.90 -3.68
N ASN A 92 20.56 1.76 -3.63
CA ASN A 92 21.51 1.98 -4.73
C ASN A 92 22.46 0.80 -4.89
#